data_AF-A0A2I0CXU7-F1
#
_entry.id   AF-A0A2I0CXU7-F1
#
_cell.length_a   1.000
_cell.length_b   1.000
_cell.length_c   1.000
_cell.angle_alpha   90.00
_cell.angle_beta   90.00
_cell.angle_gamma   90.00
#
_symmetry.space_group_name_H-M   'P 1'
#
loop_
_entity.id
_entity.type
_entity.pdbx_description
1 polymer ?
#
loop_
_entity_poly.entity_id
_entity_poly.type
_entity_poly.pdbx_seq_one_letter_code
_entity_poly.pdbx_strand_id
1 'polypeptide(L)' 'FTEGVEGVTPYVGHVGNVIYQLVGGLKSSMGYSGAKTIGDMHTKARFVRITNAGMTESHPHNIMITDEAPNYRLFE' A
#
# COMPACT_ATOMS: atom_id res chain seq x y z
N PHE A 1 7.96 -7.99 31.41
CA PHE A 1 7.30 -8.60 30.25
C PHE A 1 7.88 -7.98 29.00
N THR A 2 8.19 -8.77 27.98
CA THR A 2 8.68 -8.26 26.69
C THR A 2 7.51 -8.16 25.71
N GLU A 3 7.36 -7.00 25.06
CA GLU A 3 6.28 -6.69 24.11
C GLU A 3 6.76 -6.66 22.64
N GLY A 4 8.04 -6.94 22.40
CA GLY A 4 8.68 -6.81 21.08
C GLY A 4 9.62 -7.95 20.71
N VAL A 5 10.01 -7.96 19.44
CA VAL A 5 10.96 -8.89 18.81
C VAL A 5 12.08 -8.11 18.10
N GLU A 6 13.23 -8.75 17.90
CA GLU A 6 14.36 -8.20 17.13
C GLU A 6 14.36 -8.80 15.72
N GLY A 7 14.75 -8.02 14.71
CA GLY A 7 14.78 -8.47 13.32
C GLY A 7 15.50 -7.49 12.40
N VAL A 8 15.66 -7.90 11.13
CA VAL A 8 16.31 -7.10 10.08
C VAL A 8 15.30 -6.82 8.96
N THR A 9 15.49 -5.71 8.25
CA THR A 9 14.67 -5.33 7.10
C THR A 9 15.57 -4.89 5.94
N PRO A 10 15.19 -5.13 4.66
CA PRO A 10 15.99 -4.71 3.52
C PRO A 10 16.24 -3.19 3.50
N TYR A 11 17.38 -2.79 2.94
CA TYR A 11 17.66 -1.37 2.70
C TYR A 11 16.79 -0.85 1.55
N VAL A 12 16.09 0.26 1.78
CA VAL A 12 15.03 0.75 0.88
C VAL A 12 15.41 2.01 0.09
N GLY A 13 16.66 2.44 0.18
CA GLY A 13 17.15 3.66 -0.47
C GLY A 13 16.80 4.95 0.28
N HIS A 14 16.79 6.06 -0.45
CA HIS A 14 16.57 7.39 0.12
C HIS A 14 15.10 7.58 0.56
N VAL A 15 14.90 8.18 1.74
CA VAL A 15 13.56 8.40 2.32
C VAL A 15 12.62 9.17 1.38
N GLY A 16 13.14 10.12 0.61
CA GLY A 16 12.37 10.89 -0.36
C GLY A 16 11.69 10.01 -1.43
N ASN A 17 12.32 8.91 -1.85
CA ASN A 17 11.75 8.00 -2.84
C ASN A 17 10.57 7.22 -2.25
N VAL A 18 10.69 6.79 -0.99
CA VAL A 18 9.62 6.10 -0.27
C VAL A 18 8.43 7.03 -0.07
N ILE A 19 8.66 8.26 0.40
CA ILE A 19 7.61 9.27 0.60
C ILE A 19 6.91 9.58 -0.73
N TYR A 20 7.66 9.70 -1.82
CA TYR A 20 7.08 9.95 -3.14
C TYR A 20 6.06 8.87 -3.53
N GLN A 21 6.41 7.59 -3.36
CA GLN A 21 5.50 6.49 -3.66
C GLN A 21 4.27 6.47 -2.73
N LEU A 22 4.46 6.69 -1.43
CA LEU A 22 3.36 6.75 -0.45
C LEU A 22 2.37 7.89 -0.77
N VAL A 23 2.88 9.08 -1.04
CA VAL A 23 2.05 10.25 -1.40
C VAL A 23 1.37 10.02 -2.76
N GLY A 24 2.06 9.40 -3.72
CA GLY A 24 1.49 9.03 -5.02
C GLY A 24 0.28 8.09 -4.86
N GLY A 25 0.43 7.03 -4.06
CA GLY A 25 -0.65 6.09 -3.76
C GLY A 25 -1.84 6.76 -3.07
N LEU A 26 -1.58 7.62 -2.08
CA LEU A 26 -2.63 8.38 -1.38
C LEU A 26 -3.40 9.29 -2.36
N LYS A 27 -2.70 10.05 -3.21
CA LYS A 27 -3.33 10.92 -4.21
C LYS A 27 -4.15 10.15 -5.24
N SER A 28 -3.67 8.99 -5.68
CA SER A 28 -4.42 8.09 -6.57
C SER A 28 -5.73 7.64 -5.92
N SER A 29 -5.68 7.21 -4.66
CA SER A 29 -6.87 6.85 -3.86
C SER A 29 -7.84 8.02 -3.67
N MET A 30 -7.33 9.23 -3.42
CA MET A 30 -8.15 10.46 -3.36
C MET A 30 -8.85 10.74 -4.69
N GLY A 31 -8.19 10.46 -5.81
CA GLY A 31 -8.79 10.51 -7.15
C GLY A 31 -9.96 9.53 -7.30
N TYR A 32 -9.76 8.25 -6.97
CA TYR A 32 -10.81 7.23 -7.06
C TYR A 32 -12.01 7.51 -6.15
N SER A 33 -11.79 8.13 -4.99
CA SER A 33 -12.85 8.49 -4.03
C SER A 33 -13.48 9.88 -4.28
N GLY A 34 -13.03 10.64 -5.28
CA GLY A 34 -13.55 11.98 -5.56
C GLY A 34 -13.28 12.99 -4.44
N ALA A 35 -12.20 12.80 -3.69
CA ALA A 35 -11.82 13.61 -2.54
C ALA A 35 -10.75 14.64 -2.92
N LYS A 36 -11.05 15.93 -2.75
CA LYS A 36 -10.07 17.00 -3.04
C LYS A 36 -9.10 17.24 -1.89
N THR A 37 -9.48 16.82 -0.67
CA THR A 37 -8.72 17.00 0.57
C THR A 37 -8.74 15.71 1.38
N ILE A 38 -7.85 15.59 2.38
CA ILE A 38 -7.87 14.46 3.31
C ILE A 38 -9.19 14.44 4.12
N GLY A 39 -9.71 15.61 4.49
CA GLY A 39 -11.01 15.72 5.15
C GLY A 39 -12.18 15.24 4.27
N ASP A 40 -12.14 15.55 2.98
CA ASP A 40 -13.08 15.00 2.00
C ASP A 40 -12.99 13.47 1.95
N MET A 41 -11.79 12.91 1.95
CA MET A 41 -11.59 11.47 1.87
C MET A 41 -12.21 10.78 3.09
N HIS A 42 -11.99 11.31 4.30
CA HIS A 42 -12.58 10.75 5.52
C HIS A 42 -14.12 10.75 5.51
N THR A 43 -14.76 11.67 4.78
CA THR A 43 -16.22 11.79 4.73
C THR A 43 -16.85 11.08 3.52
N LYS A 44 -16.14 11.00 2.39
CA LYS A 44 -16.66 10.45 1.13
C LYS A 44 -16.24 9.01 0.87
N ALA A 45 -15.10 8.56 1.42
CA ALA A 45 -14.61 7.21 1.18
C ALA A 45 -15.61 6.16 1.69
N ARG A 46 -15.79 5.10 0.91
CA ARG A 46 -16.66 3.98 1.26
C ARG A 46 -15.83 2.71 1.28
N PHE A 47 -16.00 1.95 2.35
CA PHE A 47 -15.37 0.65 2.50
C PHE A 47 -16.39 -0.46 2.30
N VAL A 48 -15.92 -1.58 1.76
CA VAL A 48 -16.68 -2.82 1.67
C VAL A 48 -15.89 -3.92 2.35
N ARG A 49 -16.58 -4.86 2.96
CA ARG A 49 -15.95 -6.04 3.54
C ARG A 49 -15.64 -7.03 2.42
N ILE A 50 -14.39 -7.48 2.34
CA ILE A 50 -13.95 -8.50 1.40
C ILE A 50 -13.68 -9.83 2.13
N THR A 51 -13.64 -10.92 1.36
CA THR A 51 -13.23 -12.24 1.83
C THR A 51 -11.72 -12.41 1.71
N ASN A 52 -11.16 -13.50 2.27
CA ASN A 52 -9.75 -13.83 2.05
C ASN A 52 -9.45 -14.09 0.56
N ALA A 53 -10.38 -14.71 -0.18
CA ALA A 53 -10.25 -14.90 -1.62
C ALA A 53 -10.17 -13.56 -2.36
N GLY A 54 -11.00 -12.57 -1.97
CA GLY A 54 -10.93 -11.21 -2.53
C GLY A 54 -9.62 -10.49 -2.20
N MET A 55 -9.00 -10.79 -1.06
CA MET A 55 -7.68 -10.26 -0.72
C MET A 55 -6.60 -10.83 -1.63
N THR A 56 -6.60 -12.15 -1.87
CA THR A 56 -5.71 -12.80 -2.83
C THR A 56 -5.92 -12.25 -4.24
N GLU A 57 -7.17 -12.07 -4.66
CA GLU A 57 -7.53 -11.48 -5.96
C GLU A 57 -7.02 -10.04 -6.09
N SER A 58 -6.99 -9.26 -5.01
CA SER A 58 -6.52 -7.87 -5.04
C SER A 58 -5.00 -7.74 -5.25
N HIS A 59 -4.22 -8.77 -4.89
CA HIS A 59 -2.78 -8.83 -5.13
C HIS A 59 -2.51 -9.36 -6.55
N PRO A 60 -1.38 -9.03 -7.21
CA PRO A 60 -0.99 -9.71 -8.43
C PRO A 60 -0.99 -11.23 -8.22
N HIS A 61 -1.74 -11.93 -9.04
CA HIS A 61 -1.91 -13.38 -8.98
C HIS A 61 -1.84 -13.97 -10.39
N ASN A 62 -1.43 -15.24 -10.47
CA ASN A 62 -1.27 -15.99 -11.73
C ASN A 62 -0.29 -15.36 -12.75
N ILE A 63 0.71 -14.62 -12.27
CA ILE A 63 1.78 -14.05 -13.08
C ILE A 63 3.12 -14.14 -12.34
N MET A 64 4.21 -14.28 -13.08
CA MET A 64 5.57 -14.17 -12.56
C MET A 64 6.01 -12.70 -12.61
N ILE A 65 6.34 -12.13 -11.44
CA ILE A 65 6.93 -10.80 -11.35
C ILE A 65 8.42 -10.91 -11.71
N THR A 66 8.83 -10.31 -12.82
CA THR A 66 10.22 -10.36 -13.31
C THR A 66 11.05 -9.14 -12.91
N ASP A 67 10.38 -8.05 -12.53
CA ASP A 67 10.99 -6.81 -12.07
C ASP A 67 10.13 -6.22 -10.95
N GLU A 68 10.79 -5.75 -9.89
CA GLU A 68 10.10 -5.26 -8.70
C GLU A 68 9.59 -3.83 -8.91
N ALA A 69 8.29 -3.64 -8.65
CA ALA A 69 7.73 -2.30 -8.68
C ALA A 69 8.19 -1.50 -7.43
N PRO A 70 8.51 -0.20 -7.58
CA PRO A 70 9.04 0.62 -6.50
C PRO A 70 8.06 0.83 -5.32
N ASN A 71 6.78 0.55 -5.53
CA ASN A 71 5.67 0.70 -4.57
C ASN A 71 4.97 -0.63 -4.24
N TYR A 72 5.47 -1.77 -4.71
CA TYR A 72 4.88 -3.08 -4.44
C TYR A 72 5.99 -4.07 -4.09
N ARG A 73 6.36 -4.08 -2.81
CA ARG A 73 7.40 -4.95 -2.26
C ARG A 73 6.75 -6.12 -1.57
N LEU A 74 6.94 -7.30 -2.13
CA LEU A 74 6.64 -8.54 -1.44
C LEU A 74 7.80 -8.79 -0.48
N PHE A 75 7.61 -8.50 0.79
CA PHE A 75 8.52 -9.00 1.81
C PHE A 75 8.22 -10.50 1.95
N GLU A 76 9.11 -11.36 1.44
CA GLU A 76 9.18 -12.76 1.88
C GLU A 76 9.77 -12.85 3.29
#